data_AF-A0A7S3KAX6-F1
#
_entry.id   AF-A0A7S3KAX6-F1
#
_cell.length_a   1.000
_cell.length_b   1.000
_cell.length_c   1.000
_cell.angle_alpha   90.00
_cell.angle_beta   90.00
_cell.angle_gamma   90.00
#
_symmetry.space_group_name_H-M   'P 1'
#
loop_
_entity.id
_entity.type
_entity.pdbx_description
1 polymer ?
#
loop_
_entity_poly.entity_id
_entity_poly.type
_entity_poly.pdbx_seq_one_letter_code
_entity_poly.pdbx_strand_id
1 'polypeptide(L)'
;MPAIEEVITKIRGDDFKPVLNTEIIDTNKAKKAAFQEEKKKNGPKHQEERSKESKKSENIDDPAKKQDNPISDVRSLVGYMPKRGDFDNEYDEEAETRICEMEFLEDDTDEEIELKFKVLEYYNARLDERIRRKKFVIDRGLLDIKKIQKQEKKLSKEERDIINCMKPFARFSSKQDHEKRVTNMLKEYKLRTLINQLKTFKSLGLKSLSEIEKHIEEK
;
A
#
# COMPACT_ATOMS: atom_id res chain seq x y z
N MET A 1 28.56 -15.40 28.64
CA MET A 1 28.43 -15.01 27.22
C MET A 1 28.37 -13.47 27.13
N PRO A 2 29.52 -12.76 27.11
CA PRO A 2 29.56 -11.32 26.86
C PRO A 2 30.36 -10.92 25.61
N ALA A 3 30.76 -11.88 24.76
CA ALA A 3 31.70 -11.63 23.66
C ALA A 3 31.06 -10.98 22.40
N ILE A 4 29.74 -10.97 22.27
CA ILE A 4 29.05 -10.46 21.08
C ILE A 4 28.78 -8.95 21.20
N GLU A 5 28.52 -8.45 22.41
CA GLU A 5 28.21 -7.03 22.64
C GLU A 5 29.45 -6.14 22.50
N GLU A 6 30.63 -6.61 22.96
CA GLU A 6 31.90 -5.85 22.82
C GLU A 6 32.36 -5.71 21.36
N VAL A 7 32.01 -6.67 20.49
CA VAL A 7 32.35 -6.63 19.06
C VAL A 7 31.46 -5.65 18.31
N ILE A 8 30.19 -5.55 18.68
CA ILE A 8 29.24 -4.60 18.08
C ILE A 8 29.63 -3.15 18.42
N THR A 9 30.12 -2.88 19.63
CA THR A 9 30.58 -1.55 20.06
C THR A 9 31.89 -1.12 19.39
N LYS A 10 32.72 -2.05 18.91
CA LYS A 10 34.01 -1.74 18.27
C LYS A 10 33.90 -1.41 16.78
N ILE A 11 32.82 -1.83 16.11
CA ILE A 11 32.63 -1.68 14.65
C ILE A 11 31.92 -0.37 14.28
N ARG A 12 31.20 0.28 15.21
CA ARG A 12 30.46 1.51 14.94
C ARG A 12 30.74 2.52 16.04
N GLY A 13 31.53 3.54 15.72
CA GLY A 13 31.99 4.58 16.66
C GLY A 13 30.88 5.21 17.51
N ASP A 14 31.30 5.84 18.61
CA ASP A 14 30.51 6.28 19.78
C ASP A 14 29.26 7.16 19.54
N ASP A 15 28.92 7.48 18.28
CA ASP A 15 27.85 8.41 17.93
C ASP A 15 26.50 7.73 17.57
N PHE A 16 26.40 6.40 17.59
CA PHE A 16 25.13 5.73 17.29
C PHE A 16 24.34 5.38 18.55
N LYS A 17 23.42 6.26 18.96
CA LYS A 17 22.39 5.95 19.97
C LYS A 17 21.16 5.33 19.30
N PRO A 18 20.87 4.03 19.48
CA PRO A 18 19.62 3.47 18.97
C PRO A 18 18.45 4.09 19.73
N VAL A 19 17.51 4.71 19.00
CA VAL A 19 16.24 5.15 19.56
C VAL A 19 15.40 3.90 19.83
N LEU A 20 15.61 3.29 20.99
CA LEU A 20 14.70 2.29 21.53
C LEU A 20 13.43 3.02 21.96
N ASN A 21 12.35 2.88 21.17
CA ASN A 21 11.01 3.29 21.59
C ASN A 21 10.54 2.36 22.72
N THR A 22 10.94 2.69 23.95
CA THR A 22 10.63 1.97 25.19
C THR A 22 9.12 1.87 25.45
N GLU A 23 8.33 2.83 24.95
CA GLU A 23 6.87 2.84 25.06
C GLU A 23 6.18 1.64 24.35
N ILE A 24 6.80 1.10 23.29
CA ILE A 24 6.26 -0.06 22.56
C ILE A 24 6.58 -1.38 23.27
N ILE A 25 7.68 -1.42 24.02
CA ILE A 25 8.11 -2.63 24.75
C ILE A 25 7.27 -2.81 26.01
N ASP A 26 6.98 -1.73 26.73
CA ASP A 26 6.20 -1.77 27.97
C ASP A 26 4.72 -2.10 27.72
N THR A 27 4.14 -1.59 26.64
CA THR A 27 2.76 -1.89 26.23
C THR A 27 2.57 -3.36 25.82
N ASN A 28 3.58 -3.97 25.20
CA ASN A 28 3.56 -5.38 24.83
C ASN A 28 3.82 -6.31 26.03
N LYS A 29 4.64 -5.89 26.99
CA LYS A 29 4.86 -6.61 28.25
C LYS A 29 3.60 -6.64 29.12
N ALA A 30 2.87 -5.53 29.19
CA ALA A 30 1.57 -5.44 29.89
C ALA A 30 0.48 -6.33 29.25
N LYS A 31 0.40 -6.36 27.91
CA LYS A 31 -0.55 -7.23 27.19
C LYS A 31 -0.25 -8.72 27.36
N LYS A 32 1.03 -9.09 27.44
CA LYS A 32 1.45 -10.49 27.67
C LYS A 32 1.15 -10.97 29.10
N ALA A 33 1.24 -10.08 30.09
CA ALA A 33 0.86 -10.38 31.48
C ALA A 33 -0.66 -10.59 31.63
N ALA A 34 -1.49 -9.74 31.00
CA ALA A 34 -2.95 -9.88 31.01
C ALA A 34 -3.43 -11.19 30.35
N PHE A 35 -2.78 -11.62 29.26
CA PHE A 35 -3.10 -12.88 28.57
C PHE A 35 -2.73 -14.14 29.38
N GLN A 36 -1.73 -14.05 30.27
CA GLN A 36 -1.36 -15.16 31.14
C GLN A 36 -2.27 -15.29 32.37
N GLU A 37 -2.88 -14.20 32.85
CA GLU A 37 -3.90 -14.25 33.91
C GLU A 37 -5.22 -14.85 33.42
N GLU A 38 -5.61 -14.61 32.17
CA GLU A 38 -6.81 -15.25 31.57
C GLU A 38 -6.65 -16.76 31.39
N LYS A 39 -5.46 -17.25 31.06
CA LYS A 39 -5.18 -18.70 30.94
C LYS A 39 -5.18 -19.45 32.27
N LYS A 40 -5.01 -18.78 33.41
CA LYS A 40 -5.06 -19.41 34.74
C LYS A 40 -6.48 -19.65 35.26
N LYS A 41 -7.50 -19.01 34.67
CA LYS A 41 -8.90 -19.16 35.11
C LYS A 41 -9.64 -20.33 34.47
N ASN A 42 -9.18 -20.85 33.34
CA ASN A 42 -9.86 -21.94 32.62
C ASN A 42 -8.90 -23.13 32.39
N GLY A 43 -8.94 -24.10 33.30
CA GLY A 43 -8.22 -25.37 33.19
C GLY A 43 -8.85 -26.37 32.19
N PRO A 44 -8.12 -27.42 31.77
CA PRO A 44 -8.43 -28.20 30.57
C PRO A 44 -9.30 -29.44 30.86
N LYS A 45 -10.13 -29.86 29.90
CA LYS A 45 -10.68 -31.23 29.84
C LYS A 45 -10.22 -31.93 28.55
N HIS A 46 -9.76 -33.16 28.77
CA HIS A 46 -9.13 -34.18 27.91
C HIS A 46 -9.94 -34.54 26.64
N GLN A 47 -9.26 -34.83 25.50
CA GLN A 47 -9.01 -36.17 24.89
C GLN A 47 -10.31 -37.00 24.75
N GLU A 48 -10.67 -37.58 23.61
CA GLU A 48 -9.95 -38.51 22.74
C GLU A 48 -10.95 -38.85 21.60
N GLU A 49 -10.53 -38.92 20.34
CA GLU A 49 -10.92 -39.99 19.41
C GLU A 49 -10.32 -39.72 18.02
N ARG A 50 -9.47 -40.66 17.63
CA ARG A 50 -8.79 -40.73 16.35
C ARG A 50 -9.49 -41.82 15.54
N SER A 51 -9.70 -41.52 14.26
CA SER A 51 -9.93 -42.45 13.15
C SER A 51 -11.30 -43.14 13.04
N LYS A 52 -12.03 -42.77 11.98
CA LYS A 52 -12.49 -43.62 10.85
C LYS A 52 -13.83 -43.07 10.32
N GLU A 53 -13.85 -42.50 9.12
CA GLU A 53 -14.72 -42.98 8.03
C GLU A 53 -14.51 -42.20 6.72
N SER A 54 -14.22 -43.02 5.71
CA SER A 54 -14.55 -42.94 4.29
C SER A 54 -15.25 -41.69 3.73
N LYS A 55 -14.61 -41.16 2.68
CA LYS A 55 -15.17 -40.63 1.44
C LYS A 55 -16.67 -40.97 1.22
N LYS A 56 -17.52 -39.94 1.17
CA LYS A 56 -18.58 -39.86 0.16
C LYS A 56 -18.98 -38.40 -0.08
N SER A 57 -19.04 -38.08 -1.36
CA SER A 57 -19.55 -36.88 -1.99
C SER A 57 -20.91 -36.44 -1.45
N GLU A 58 -21.09 -35.13 -1.29
CA GLU A 58 -22.34 -34.45 -1.66
C GLU A 58 -22.03 -32.97 -1.90
N ASN A 59 -22.32 -32.52 -3.12
CA ASN A 59 -22.44 -31.10 -3.45
C ASN A 59 -23.55 -30.53 -2.59
N ILE A 60 -23.24 -29.49 -1.81
CA ILE A 60 -24.24 -28.59 -1.26
C ILE A 60 -23.89 -27.21 -1.79
N ASP A 61 -24.61 -26.82 -2.84
CA ASP A 61 -24.79 -25.43 -3.23
C ASP A 61 -25.45 -24.70 -2.06
N ASP A 62 -24.64 -24.17 -1.15
CA ASP A 62 -25.10 -23.20 -0.16
C ASP A 62 -25.12 -21.82 -0.83
N PRO A 63 -26.29 -21.15 -0.97
CA PRO A 63 -26.34 -19.75 -1.37
C PRO A 63 -25.95 -18.93 -0.16
N ALA A 64 -24.65 -18.92 0.15
CA ALA A 64 -24.10 -18.13 1.23
C ALA A 64 -24.44 -16.67 0.95
N LYS A 65 -25.33 -16.12 1.80
CA LYS A 65 -25.54 -14.68 2.00
C LYS A 65 -24.22 -13.96 1.72
N LYS A 66 -24.20 -13.14 0.67
CA LYS A 66 -23.20 -12.09 0.51
C LYS A 66 -23.26 -11.24 1.77
N GLN A 67 -22.47 -11.60 2.78
CA GLN A 67 -22.06 -10.63 3.75
C GLN A 67 -21.27 -9.62 2.93
N ASP A 68 -21.83 -8.43 2.76
CA ASP A 68 -21.15 -7.27 2.21
C ASP A 68 -20.00 -6.92 3.16
N ASN A 69 -18.95 -7.75 3.13
CA ASN A 69 -17.77 -7.58 3.93
C ASN A 69 -16.78 -6.89 2.99
N PRO A 70 -16.68 -5.54 3.02
CA PRO A 70 -15.82 -4.79 2.09
C PRO A 70 -14.35 -5.24 2.17
N ILE A 71 -13.96 -5.88 3.28
CA ILE A 71 -12.64 -6.49 3.50
C ILE A 71 -12.39 -7.67 2.56
N SER A 72 -13.42 -8.47 2.23
CA SER A 72 -13.30 -9.60 1.30
C SER A 72 -13.06 -9.14 -0.13
N ASP A 73 -13.69 -8.04 -0.53
CA ASP A 73 -13.67 -7.51 -1.90
C ASP A 73 -12.32 -6.87 -2.26
N VAL A 74 -11.69 -6.17 -1.31
CA VAL A 74 -10.35 -5.58 -1.51
C VAL A 74 -9.27 -6.66 -1.63
N ARG A 75 -9.36 -7.73 -0.83
CA ARG A 75 -8.41 -8.86 -0.90
C ARG A 75 -8.55 -9.62 -2.21
N SER A 76 -9.77 -9.94 -2.66
CA SER A 76 -9.96 -10.64 -3.93
C SER A 76 -9.54 -9.81 -5.15
N LEU A 77 -9.60 -8.48 -5.08
CA LEU A 77 -9.29 -7.61 -6.21
C LEU A 77 -7.81 -7.19 -6.27
N VAL A 78 -7.18 -6.93 -5.12
CA VAL A 78 -5.81 -6.35 -5.04
C VAL A 78 -4.86 -7.20 -4.19
N GLY A 79 -5.34 -8.29 -3.58
CA GLY A 79 -4.55 -9.12 -2.67
C GLY A 79 -4.21 -8.44 -1.35
N TYR A 80 -4.76 -7.26 -1.05
CA TYR A 80 -4.41 -6.54 0.18
C TYR A 80 -5.17 -7.09 1.38
N MET A 81 -4.45 -7.36 2.48
CA MET A 81 -4.96 -7.84 3.76
C MET A 81 -4.96 -6.70 4.79
N PRO A 82 -6.09 -6.01 5.02
CA PRO A 82 -6.11 -4.78 5.82
C PRO A 82 -5.70 -4.96 7.28
N LYS A 83 -6.00 -6.12 7.88
CA LYS A 83 -5.62 -6.42 9.27
C LYS A 83 -4.14 -6.71 9.46
N ARG A 84 -3.43 -7.12 8.39
CA ARG A 84 -1.98 -7.38 8.38
C ARG A 84 -1.18 -6.19 7.85
N GLY A 85 -1.80 -5.35 7.01
CA GLY A 85 -1.12 -4.23 6.36
C GLY A 85 -0.25 -4.66 5.18
N ASP A 86 -0.65 -5.73 4.51
CA ASP A 86 0.24 -6.49 3.62
C ASP A 86 -0.49 -7.02 2.38
N PHE A 87 0.25 -7.36 1.32
CA PHE A 87 -0.29 -7.91 0.08
C PHE A 87 -0.05 -9.43 0.03
N ASP A 88 -0.94 -10.15 -0.67
CA ASP A 88 -0.78 -11.59 -0.92
C ASP A 88 0.43 -11.84 -1.84
N ASN A 89 0.68 -10.96 -2.82
CA ASN A 89 1.89 -10.96 -3.65
C ASN A 89 2.68 -9.67 -3.44
N GLU A 90 3.95 -9.79 -3.03
CA GLU A 90 4.81 -8.64 -2.81
C GLU A 90 5.55 -8.19 -4.09
N TYR A 91 6.11 -6.98 -4.04
CA TYR A 91 6.97 -6.52 -5.13
C TYR A 91 8.27 -7.34 -5.14
N ASP A 92 8.57 -7.93 -6.30
CA ASP A 92 9.83 -8.63 -6.59
C ASP A 92 10.12 -9.79 -5.63
N GLU A 93 9.19 -10.75 -5.60
CA GLU A 93 9.33 -12.01 -4.84
C GLU A 93 10.55 -12.83 -5.29
N GLU A 94 10.92 -12.74 -6.57
CA GLU A 94 12.06 -13.46 -7.14
C GLU A 94 13.40 -13.12 -6.45
N ALA A 95 13.51 -11.90 -5.88
CA ALA A 95 14.69 -11.52 -5.12
C ALA A 95 14.91 -12.40 -3.88
N GLU A 96 13.84 -12.87 -3.24
CA GLU A 96 13.93 -13.77 -2.08
C GLU A 96 14.32 -15.18 -2.50
N THR A 97 13.73 -15.67 -3.59
CA THR A 97 14.04 -17.00 -4.14
C THR A 97 15.53 -17.11 -4.44
N ARG A 98 16.14 -16.07 -5.03
CA ARG A 98 17.57 -16.08 -5.38
C ARG A 98 18.51 -16.09 -4.17
N ILE A 99 18.05 -15.62 -3.01
CA ILE A 99 18.86 -15.55 -1.78
C ILE A 99 18.58 -16.69 -0.83
N CYS A 100 17.42 -17.35 -0.97
CA CYS A 100 17.00 -18.45 -0.12
C CYS A 100 18.03 -19.59 -0.05
N GLU A 101 18.73 -19.84 -1.17
CA GLU A 101 19.73 -20.91 -1.29
C GLU A 101 21.15 -20.48 -0.89
N MET A 102 21.37 -19.20 -0.57
CA MET A 102 22.69 -18.68 -0.25
C MET A 102 23.04 -18.93 1.22
N GLU A 103 24.11 -19.68 1.45
CA GLU A 103 24.68 -19.93 2.78
C GLU A 103 26.15 -19.54 2.85
N PHE A 104 26.64 -19.21 4.05
CA PHE A 104 28.06 -19.00 4.31
C PHE A 104 28.66 -20.30 4.84
N LEU A 105 29.70 -20.79 4.18
CA LEU A 105 30.45 -21.98 4.53
C LEU A 105 31.77 -21.58 5.19
N GLU A 106 32.31 -22.43 6.07
CA GLU A 106 33.59 -22.17 6.75
C GLU A 106 34.78 -22.17 5.78
N ASP A 107 34.65 -22.89 4.65
CA ASP A 107 35.67 -22.99 3.60
C ASP A 107 35.51 -21.92 2.49
N ASP A 108 34.56 -20.98 2.64
CA ASP A 108 34.38 -19.91 1.66
C ASP A 108 35.65 -19.03 1.58
N THR A 109 36.04 -18.70 0.36
CA THR A 109 37.10 -17.72 0.11
C THR A 109 36.63 -16.30 0.44
N ASP A 110 37.57 -15.40 0.77
CA ASP A 110 37.27 -14.00 1.04
C ASP A 110 36.49 -13.33 -0.12
N GLU A 111 36.78 -13.73 -1.37
CA GLU A 111 36.09 -13.25 -2.58
C GLU A 111 34.62 -13.72 -2.64
N GLU A 112 34.36 -14.99 -2.27
CA GLU A 112 33.00 -15.54 -2.21
C GLU A 112 32.18 -14.86 -1.10
N ILE A 113 32.80 -14.62 0.06
CA ILE A 113 32.17 -13.89 1.17
C ILE A 113 31.81 -12.47 0.73
N GLU A 114 32.73 -11.75 0.05
CA GLU A 114 32.46 -10.40 -0.45
C GLU A 114 31.31 -10.40 -1.49
N LEU A 115 31.27 -11.40 -2.38
CA LEU A 115 30.19 -11.54 -3.35
C LEU A 115 28.85 -11.77 -2.65
N LYS A 116 28.79 -12.67 -1.66
CA LYS A 116 27.59 -12.91 -0.85
C LYS A 116 27.13 -11.65 -0.12
N PHE A 117 28.05 -10.84 0.41
CA PHE A 117 27.71 -9.53 0.99
C PHE A 117 27.11 -8.56 -0.03
N LYS A 118 27.65 -8.47 -1.25
CA LYS A 118 27.07 -7.63 -2.31
C LYS A 118 25.66 -8.10 -2.67
N VAL A 119 25.43 -9.41 -2.76
CA VAL A 119 24.10 -9.98 -2.99
C VAL A 119 23.11 -9.55 -1.90
N LEU A 120 23.51 -9.58 -0.63
CA LEU A 120 22.69 -9.09 0.49
C LEU A 120 22.42 -7.58 0.41
N GLU A 121 23.40 -6.78 0.00
CA GLU A 121 23.21 -5.33 -0.21
C GLU A 121 22.14 -5.06 -1.28
N TYR A 122 22.21 -5.76 -2.42
CA TYR A 122 21.19 -5.65 -3.47
C TYR A 122 19.80 -6.03 -2.96
N TYR A 123 19.71 -7.05 -2.12
CA TYR A 123 18.44 -7.45 -1.51
C TYR A 123 17.87 -6.42 -0.55
N ASN A 124 18.70 -5.82 0.30
CA ASN A 124 18.27 -4.73 1.17
C ASN A 124 17.72 -3.55 0.34
N ALA A 125 18.36 -3.22 -0.78
CA ALA A 125 17.84 -2.20 -1.70
C ALA A 125 16.47 -2.60 -2.30
N ARG A 126 16.23 -3.89 -2.58
CA ARG A 126 14.92 -4.39 -3.04
C ARG A 126 13.87 -4.35 -1.93
N LEU A 127 14.23 -4.69 -0.69
CA LEU A 127 13.37 -4.58 0.48
C LEU A 127 12.94 -3.13 0.72
N ASP A 128 13.87 -2.18 0.65
CA ASP A 128 13.57 -0.76 0.80
C ASP A 128 12.58 -0.28 -0.25
N GLU A 129 12.78 -0.66 -1.51
CA GLU A 129 11.86 -0.28 -2.58
C GLU A 129 10.49 -0.95 -2.42
N ARG A 130 10.45 -2.20 -1.93
CA ARG A 130 9.19 -2.89 -1.61
C ARG A 130 8.41 -2.15 -0.52
N ILE A 131 9.07 -1.78 0.57
CA ILE A 131 8.49 -0.99 1.66
C ILE A 131 8.01 0.36 1.11
N ARG A 132 8.82 1.02 0.27
CA ARG A 132 8.47 2.30 -0.36
C ARG A 132 7.22 2.19 -1.21
N ARG A 133 7.10 1.15 -2.05
CA ARG A 133 5.91 0.91 -2.89
C ARG A 133 4.68 0.57 -2.07
N LYS A 134 4.81 -0.31 -1.06
CA LYS A 134 3.72 -0.67 -0.13
C LYS A 134 3.18 0.59 0.55
N LYS A 135 4.06 1.40 1.13
CA LYS A 135 3.70 2.69 1.73
C LYS A 135 3.07 3.66 0.73
N PHE A 136 3.61 3.75 -0.48
CA PHE A 136 3.07 4.62 -1.53
C PHE A 136 1.60 4.31 -1.88
N VAL A 137 1.26 3.03 -2.01
CA VAL A 137 -0.11 2.57 -2.34
C VAL A 137 -1.08 2.82 -1.19
N ILE A 138 -0.66 2.48 0.05
CA ILE A 138 -1.48 2.62 1.25
C ILE A 138 -1.74 4.10 1.57
N ASP A 139 -0.69 4.92 1.65
CA ASP A 139 -0.80 6.34 2.04
C ASP A 139 -1.72 7.12 1.09
N ARG A 140 -1.67 6.80 -0.20
CA ARG A 140 -2.50 7.45 -1.24
C ARG A 140 -3.89 6.86 -1.38
N GLY A 141 -4.24 5.82 -0.63
CA GLY A 141 -5.56 5.20 -0.67
C GLY A 141 -5.87 4.55 -2.02
N LEU A 142 -4.86 4.01 -2.70
CA LEU A 142 -5.00 3.39 -4.02
C LEU A 142 -5.62 1.97 -3.97
N LEU A 143 -6.03 1.53 -2.78
CA LEU A 143 -6.63 0.21 -2.53
C LEU A 143 -8.12 0.16 -2.91
N ASP A 144 -8.84 1.29 -2.82
CA ASP A 144 -10.28 1.35 -3.06
C ASP A 144 -10.61 1.58 -4.54
N ILE A 145 -10.32 0.60 -5.40
CA ILE A 145 -10.48 0.70 -6.86
C ILE A 145 -11.91 1.10 -7.25
N LYS A 146 -12.94 0.54 -6.59
CA LYS A 146 -14.33 0.89 -6.87
C LYS A 146 -14.65 2.36 -6.59
N LYS A 147 -14.08 2.94 -5.53
CA LYS A 147 -14.26 4.36 -5.21
C LYS A 147 -13.54 5.24 -6.24
N ILE A 148 -12.32 4.87 -6.62
CA ILE A 148 -11.53 5.57 -7.63
C ILE A 148 -12.27 5.56 -8.98
N GLN A 149 -12.73 4.40 -9.44
CA GLN A 149 -13.50 4.28 -10.69
C GLN A 149 -14.81 5.10 -10.65
N LYS A 150 -15.51 5.12 -9.51
CA LYS A 150 -16.73 5.94 -9.35
C LYS A 150 -16.42 7.43 -9.43
N GLN A 151 -15.28 7.87 -8.90
CA GLN A 151 -14.83 9.26 -9.01
C GLN A 151 -14.42 9.59 -10.46
N GLU A 152 -13.65 8.72 -11.12
CA GLU A 152 -13.24 8.91 -12.52
C GLU A 152 -14.44 8.96 -13.48
N LYS A 153 -15.50 8.17 -13.23
CA LYS A 153 -16.74 8.21 -14.04
C LYS A 153 -17.50 9.52 -13.96
N LYS A 154 -17.32 10.32 -12.89
CA LYS A 154 -17.97 11.64 -12.76
C LYS A 154 -17.27 12.74 -13.56
N LEU A 155 -16.05 12.48 -14.03
CA LEU A 155 -15.21 13.46 -14.70
C LEU A 155 -15.40 13.41 -16.22
N SER A 156 -15.27 14.58 -16.85
CA SER A 156 -15.24 14.68 -18.30
C SER A 156 -14.05 13.90 -18.87
N LYS A 157 -14.05 13.66 -20.19
CA LYS A 157 -12.94 12.97 -20.85
C LYS A 157 -11.64 13.78 -20.72
N GLU A 158 -11.74 15.09 -20.92
CA GLU A 158 -10.63 16.03 -20.86
C GLU A 158 -10.08 16.16 -19.44
N GLU A 159 -10.95 16.20 -18.43
CA GLU A 159 -10.53 16.19 -17.02
C GLU A 159 -9.80 14.88 -16.66
N ARG A 160 -10.28 13.73 -17.16
CA ARG A 160 -9.61 12.45 -16.97
C ARG A 160 -8.24 12.40 -17.64
N ASP A 161 -8.11 12.93 -18.85
CA ASP A 161 -6.85 12.95 -19.58
C ASP A 161 -5.80 13.76 -18.82
N ILE A 162 -6.18 14.92 -18.27
CA ILE A 162 -5.31 15.73 -17.41
C ILE A 162 -4.85 14.93 -16.18
N ILE A 163 -5.78 14.29 -15.46
CA ILE A 163 -5.42 13.49 -14.27
C ILE A 163 -4.48 12.34 -14.66
N ASN A 164 -4.73 11.67 -15.78
CA ASN A 164 -3.89 10.57 -16.27
C ASN A 164 -2.48 11.04 -16.62
N CYS A 165 -2.33 12.22 -17.26
CA CYS A 165 -1.03 12.85 -17.47
C CYS A 165 -0.32 13.17 -16.15
N MET A 166 -1.07 13.48 -15.09
CA MET A 166 -0.50 13.82 -13.80
C MET A 166 -0.07 12.59 -12.96
N LYS A 167 -0.72 11.43 -13.13
CA LYS A 167 -0.46 10.20 -12.34
C LYS A 167 1.03 9.83 -12.20
N PRO A 168 1.87 9.82 -13.26
CA PRO A 168 3.30 9.46 -13.15
C PRO A 168 4.10 10.37 -12.20
N PHE A 169 3.68 11.63 -12.06
CA PHE A 169 4.35 12.62 -11.22
C PHE A 169 4.01 12.50 -9.73
N ALA A 170 3.07 11.62 -9.36
CA ALA A 170 2.73 11.36 -7.97
C ALA A 170 3.91 10.80 -7.17
N ARG A 171 4.89 10.17 -7.84
CA ARG A 171 6.10 9.57 -7.23
C ARG A 171 7.10 10.59 -6.69
N PHE A 172 7.06 11.83 -7.18
CA PHE A 172 8.05 12.87 -6.84
C PHE A 172 7.52 13.91 -5.85
N SER A 173 6.29 13.75 -5.37
CA SER A 173 5.65 14.74 -4.51
C SER A 173 4.93 14.05 -3.35
N SER A 174 4.74 14.76 -2.24
CA SER A 174 3.87 14.29 -1.17
C SER A 174 2.44 14.07 -1.68
N LYS A 175 1.63 13.31 -0.96
CA LYS A 175 0.21 13.10 -1.32
C LYS A 175 -0.52 14.43 -1.45
N GLN A 176 -0.38 15.31 -0.45
CA GLN A 176 -1.08 16.60 -0.40
C GLN A 176 -0.64 17.53 -1.54
N ASP A 177 0.66 17.61 -1.81
CA ASP A 177 1.18 18.46 -2.88
C ASP A 177 0.73 17.97 -4.25
N HIS A 178 0.71 16.65 -4.45
CA HIS A 178 0.23 16.06 -5.68
C HIS A 178 -1.26 16.35 -5.90
N GLU A 179 -2.11 16.14 -4.89
CA GLU A 179 -3.54 16.43 -4.96
C GLU A 179 -3.80 17.92 -5.25
N LYS A 180 -3.05 18.81 -4.59
CA LYS A 180 -3.12 20.26 -4.84
C LYS A 180 -2.73 20.60 -6.27
N ARG A 181 -1.65 20.00 -6.78
CA ARG A 181 -1.19 20.21 -8.16
C ARG A 181 -2.21 19.73 -9.19
N VAL A 182 -2.79 18.56 -9.00
CA VAL A 182 -3.87 18.03 -9.87
C VAL A 182 -5.08 18.95 -9.85
N THR A 183 -5.50 19.40 -8.66
CA THR A 183 -6.62 20.33 -8.50
C THR A 183 -6.36 21.66 -9.22
N ASN A 184 -5.15 22.19 -9.12
CA ASN A 184 -4.76 23.41 -9.81
C ASN A 184 -4.78 23.25 -11.33
N MET A 185 -4.28 22.13 -11.85
CA MET A 185 -4.31 21.85 -13.29
C MET A 185 -5.75 21.75 -13.82
N LEU A 186 -6.66 21.13 -13.08
CA LEU A 186 -8.07 21.09 -13.44
C LEU A 186 -8.74 22.47 -13.39
N LYS A 187 -8.43 23.29 -12.38
CA LYS A 187 -8.92 24.67 -12.30
C LYS A 187 -8.41 25.50 -13.47
N GLU A 188 -7.13 25.38 -13.80
CA GLU A 188 -6.53 26.07 -14.93
C GLU A 188 -7.22 25.68 -16.24
N TYR A 189 -7.46 24.39 -16.47
CA TYR A 189 -8.20 23.91 -17.63
C TYR A 189 -9.60 24.54 -17.72
N LYS A 190 -10.37 24.54 -16.61
CA LYS A 190 -11.71 25.16 -16.58
C LYS A 190 -11.67 26.64 -16.90
N LEU A 191 -10.71 27.38 -16.33
CA LEU A 191 -10.53 28.80 -16.59
C LEU A 191 -10.17 29.07 -18.06
N ARG A 192 -9.26 28.28 -18.63
CA ARG A 192 -8.88 28.39 -20.06
C ARG A 192 -10.09 28.14 -20.97
N THR A 193 -10.88 27.11 -20.68
CA THR A 193 -12.11 26.80 -21.44
C THR A 193 -13.13 27.93 -21.34
N LEU A 194 -13.38 28.45 -20.13
CA LEU A 194 -14.28 29.57 -19.92
C LEU A 194 -13.82 30.84 -20.65
N ILE A 195 -12.53 31.17 -20.57
CA ILE A 195 -11.95 32.32 -21.28
C ILE A 195 -12.15 32.16 -22.79
N ASN A 196 -11.94 30.97 -23.33
CA ASN A 196 -12.15 30.71 -24.76
C ASN A 196 -13.63 30.84 -25.14
N GLN A 197 -14.56 30.32 -24.34
CA GLN A 197 -16.00 30.51 -24.56
C GLN A 197 -16.38 31.99 -24.56
N LEU A 198 -15.92 32.77 -23.57
CA LEU A 198 -16.17 34.21 -23.50
C LEU A 198 -15.59 34.97 -24.71
N LYS A 199 -14.40 34.58 -25.18
CA LYS A 199 -13.82 35.13 -26.41
C LYS A 199 -14.68 34.82 -27.63
N THR A 200 -15.23 33.60 -27.73
CA THR A 200 -16.12 33.24 -28.84
C THR A 200 -17.42 34.05 -28.82
N PHE A 201 -18.07 34.22 -27.66
CA PHE A 201 -19.27 35.06 -27.54
C PHE A 201 -18.98 36.52 -27.87
N LYS A 202 -17.83 37.04 -27.44
CA LYS A 202 -17.40 38.40 -27.81
C LYS A 202 -17.21 38.54 -29.32
N SER A 203 -16.66 37.53 -30.00
CA SER A 203 -16.51 37.54 -31.46
C SER A 203 -17.83 37.43 -32.22
N LEU A 204 -18.84 36.79 -31.62
CA LEU A 204 -20.21 36.72 -32.12
C LEU A 204 -21.00 38.03 -31.89
N GLY A 205 -20.41 39.01 -31.21
CA GLY A 205 -21.02 40.31 -30.94
C GLY A 205 -21.94 40.34 -29.71
N LEU A 206 -22.05 39.23 -28.96
CA LEU A 206 -22.83 39.15 -27.73
C LEU A 206 -22.09 39.90 -26.61
N LYS A 207 -22.71 40.97 -26.09
CA LYS A 207 -22.08 41.88 -25.11
C LYS A 207 -22.79 41.88 -23.76
N SER A 208 -24.02 41.38 -23.70
CA SER A 208 -24.80 41.25 -22.47
C SER A 208 -24.92 39.80 -22.03
N LEU A 209 -24.95 39.56 -20.70
CA LEU A 209 -25.20 38.22 -20.14
C LEU A 209 -26.53 37.64 -20.63
N SER A 210 -27.56 38.47 -20.76
CA SER A 210 -28.88 38.05 -21.23
C SER A 210 -28.89 37.61 -22.70
N GLU A 211 -28.00 38.17 -23.54
CA GLU A 211 -27.84 37.76 -24.94
C GLU A 211 -27.09 36.41 -25.03
N ILE A 212 -26.09 36.21 -24.18
CA ILE A 212 -25.35 34.95 -24.09
C ILE A 212 -26.28 33.82 -23.62
N GLU A 213 -27.13 34.08 -22.62
CA GLU A 213 -28.09 33.12 -22.08
C GLU A 213 -29.10 32.67 -23.13
N LYS A 214 -29.69 33.63 -23.88
CA LYS A 214 -30.55 33.31 -25.04
C LYS A 214 -29.82 32.49 -26.11
N HIS A 215 -28.57 32.83 -26.43
CA HIS A 215 -27.79 32.10 -27.42
C HIS A 215 -27.42 30.67 -26.98
N ILE A 216 -27.36 30.42 -25.68
CA ILE A 216 -27.15 29.07 -25.12
C ILE A 216 -28.47 28.29 -25.09
N GLU A 217 -29.61 28.93 -24.80
CA GLU A 217 -30.93 28.29 -24.80
C GLU A 217 -31.46 27.95 -26.21
N GLU A 218 -31.10 28.74 -27.22
CA GLU A 218 -31.45 28.48 -28.62
C GLU A 218 -30.64 27.34 -29.28
N LYS A 219 -29.65 26.78 -28.57
CA LYS A 219 -28.70 25.77 -29.08
C LYS A 219 -28.82 24.43 -28.37
#